data_AF-A0AAJ6ETE6-F1
#
_entry.id   AF-A0AAJ6ETE6-F1
#
_cell.length_a   1.000
_cell.length_b   1.000
_cell.length_c   1.000
_cell.angle_alpha   90.00
_cell.angle_beta   90.00
_cell.angle_gamma   90.00
#
_symmetry.space_group_name_H-M   'P 1'
#
loop_
_entity.id
_entity.type
_entity.pdbx_description
1 polymer ?
#
loop_
_entity_poly.entity_id
_entity_poly.type
_entity_poly.pdbx_seq_one_letter_code
_entity_poly.pdbx_strand_id
1 'polypeptide(L)'
;MGRGRGDSGTNNRINAKERCRPTILAKRLAALGIPDNYENLFASSANSTVTLISDFQSPTSYESGFSCSGGWALSTSTTAGGCCFTNTADTTGAISITPQMPVDNFEIFDLIVSTGGSISYVVDGGAAVMLNQAGSSLLRKTTIRCGSVGTHKLAIKRVTSTRSLSAIAPITARWRRSMRSTSAVGPAKHPMG
;
A
#
# COMPACT_ATOMS: atom_id res chain seq x y z
N MET A 1 9.73 1.14 -9.22
CA MET A 1 9.68 2.47 -9.83
C MET A 1 10.47 3.42 -8.95
N GLY A 2 11.57 3.97 -9.44
CA GLY A 2 12.44 4.85 -8.65
C GLY A 2 11.72 6.16 -8.33
N ARG A 3 11.82 6.64 -7.08
CA ARG A 3 11.40 7.99 -6.71
C ARG A 3 12.20 8.94 -7.60
N GLY A 4 11.55 9.54 -8.60
CA GLY A 4 12.20 10.35 -9.63
C GLY A 4 13.19 11.33 -9.01
N ARG A 5 14.47 11.21 -9.39
CA ARG A 5 15.58 12.03 -8.87
C ARG A 5 15.72 13.39 -9.57
N GLY A 6 14.73 13.78 -10.37
CA GLY A 6 14.87 14.82 -11.40
C GLY A 6 14.66 16.26 -10.95
N ASP A 7 14.37 16.56 -9.69
CA ASP A 7 14.20 17.95 -9.27
C ASP A 7 14.64 18.15 -7.81
N SER A 8 15.59 19.07 -7.62
CA SER A 8 16.33 19.31 -6.38
C SER A 8 15.72 20.41 -5.49
N GLY A 9 14.55 20.95 -5.85
CA GLY A 9 13.84 21.91 -5.01
C GLY A 9 12.91 21.25 -3.98
N THR A 10 12.90 21.78 -2.75
CA THR A 10 12.02 21.36 -1.63
C THR A 10 10.53 21.33 -2.02
N ASN A 11 10.10 22.21 -2.93
CA ASN A 11 8.71 22.31 -3.40
C ASN A 11 8.31 21.27 -4.46
N ASN A 12 9.29 20.68 -5.17
CA ASN A 12 9.01 19.78 -6.29
C ASN A 12 8.74 18.34 -5.86
N ARG A 13 8.89 18.03 -4.57
CA ARG A 13 8.62 16.69 -3.99
C ARG A 13 7.30 16.58 -3.26
N ILE A 14 6.79 17.68 -2.73
CA ILE A 14 5.48 17.71 -2.04
C ILE A 14 4.40 17.26 -3.02
N ASN A 15 3.70 16.17 -2.71
CA ASN A 15 2.67 15.57 -3.55
C ASN A 15 3.14 15.33 -5.00
N ALA A 16 4.43 15.11 -5.23
CA ALA A 16 4.98 14.90 -6.58
C ALA A 16 4.34 13.70 -7.28
N LYS A 17 3.89 12.73 -6.49
CA LYS A 17 3.15 11.56 -6.95
C LYS A 17 1.80 11.91 -7.54
N GLU A 18 1.08 12.86 -6.96
CA GLU A 18 -0.19 13.35 -7.50
C GLU A 18 -0.02 14.05 -8.86
N ARG A 19 1.17 14.61 -9.09
CA ARG A 19 1.52 15.36 -10.29
C ARG A 19 2.15 14.49 -11.39
N CYS A 20 2.44 13.21 -11.14
CA CYS A 20 3.10 12.37 -12.12
C CYS A 20 2.10 11.84 -13.18
N ARG A 21 2.59 11.65 -14.42
CA ARG A 21 1.75 11.23 -15.55
C ARG A 21 0.96 9.93 -15.28
N PRO A 22 1.55 8.87 -14.68
CA PRO A 22 0.81 7.66 -14.33
C PRO A 22 -0.39 7.93 -13.40
N THR A 23 -0.20 8.77 -12.38
CA THR A 23 -1.27 9.14 -11.45
C THR A 23 -2.41 9.89 -12.12
N ILE A 24 -2.07 10.88 -12.96
CA ILE A 24 -3.06 11.65 -13.70
C ILE A 24 -3.86 10.73 -14.64
N LEU A 25 -3.19 9.79 -15.30
CA LEU A 25 -3.84 8.82 -16.17
C LEU A 25 -4.79 7.90 -15.37
N ALA A 26 -4.34 7.33 -14.26
CA ALA A 26 -5.14 6.46 -13.43
C ALA A 26 -6.39 7.15 -12.86
N LYS A 27 -6.24 8.40 -12.39
CA LYS A 27 -7.38 9.23 -11.95
C LYS A 27 -8.39 9.46 -13.08
N ARG A 28 -7.92 9.71 -14.30
CA ARG A 28 -8.78 9.89 -15.48
C ARG A 28 -9.49 8.59 -15.88
N LEU A 29 -8.79 7.46 -15.86
CA LEU A 29 -9.39 6.15 -16.13
C LEU A 29 -10.46 5.82 -15.09
N ALA A 30 -10.17 6.05 -13.81
CA ALA A 30 -11.14 5.87 -12.73
C ALA A 30 -12.37 6.76 -12.89
N ALA A 31 -12.20 8.02 -13.29
CA ALA A 31 -13.32 8.93 -13.58
C ALA A 31 -14.20 8.46 -14.76
N LEU A 32 -13.63 7.71 -15.70
CA LEU A 32 -14.34 7.07 -16.82
C LEU A 32 -14.96 5.71 -16.44
N GLY A 33 -14.93 5.32 -15.17
CA GLY A 33 -15.42 4.03 -14.69
C GLY A 33 -14.50 2.85 -15.01
N ILE A 34 -13.28 3.12 -15.49
CA ILE A 34 -12.26 2.10 -15.69
C ILE A 34 -11.47 1.98 -14.38
N PRO A 35 -11.55 0.86 -13.65
CA PRO A 35 -10.80 0.70 -12.42
C PRO A 35 -9.31 0.62 -12.76
N ASP A 36 -8.63 1.73 -12.58
CA ASP A 36 -7.18 1.85 -12.52
C ASP A 36 -6.81 2.34 -11.13
N ASN A 37 -5.59 2.09 -10.69
CA ASN A 37 -5.10 2.63 -9.43
C ASN A 37 -3.64 3.00 -9.59
N TYR A 38 -3.30 4.21 -9.17
CA TYR A 38 -1.92 4.63 -9.08
C TYR A 38 -1.51 4.43 -7.64
N GLU A 39 -0.83 3.32 -7.35
CA GLU A 39 0.15 3.28 -6.27
C GLU A 39 0.69 1.88 -5.99
N ASN A 40 2.00 1.80 -5.78
CA ASN A 40 2.55 0.99 -4.70
C ASN A 40 3.73 1.77 -4.13
N LEU A 41 3.82 1.94 -2.81
CA LEU A 41 5.01 2.52 -2.20
C LEU A 41 6.10 1.44 -2.09
N PHE A 42 6.70 1.07 -3.23
CA PHE A 42 7.97 0.34 -3.26
C PHE A 42 9.07 1.39 -3.35
N ALA A 43 9.57 1.84 -2.20
CA ALA A 43 10.65 2.79 -2.19
C ALA A 43 12.02 2.08 -2.34
N SER A 44 13.00 2.81 -2.87
CA SER A 44 14.30 2.30 -3.28
C SER A 44 15.27 2.33 -2.10
N SER A 45 16.01 1.24 -1.89
CA SER A 45 16.94 0.99 -0.78
C SER A 45 18.26 1.77 -0.88
N ALA A 46 18.21 3.11 -0.98
CA ALA A 46 19.39 3.95 -1.10
C ALA A 46 19.40 5.16 -0.14
N ASN A 47 18.69 5.07 0.99
CA ASN A 47 18.78 6.08 2.05
C ASN A 47 19.88 5.65 3.02
N SER A 48 21.05 6.31 3.00
CA SER A 48 22.20 5.95 3.84
C SER A 48 22.13 6.51 5.27
N THR A 49 20.99 7.10 5.67
CA THR A 49 20.81 7.73 6.98
C THR A 49 19.45 7.39 7.57
N VAL A 50 19.43 7.16 8.89
CA VAL A 50 18.22 7.08 9.73
C VAL A 50 17.63 8.49 9.81
N THR A 51 17.05 8.97 8.72
CA THR A 51 16.34 10.24 8.74
C THR A 51 14.95 9.92 9.29
N LEU A 52 14.69 10.43 10.50
CA LEU A 52 13.33 10.54 11.03
C LEU A 52 12.43 11.09 9.92
N ILE A 53 11.19 10.60 9.87
CA ILE A 53 10.16 10.99 8.91
C ILE A 53 9.66 12.40 9.27
N SER A 54 10.56 13.38 9.36
CA SER A 54 10.28 14.81 9.46
C SER A 54 10.62 15.54 8.18
N ASP A 55 11.54 15.01 7.37
CA ASP A 55 12.11 15.77 6.26
C ASP A 55 11.73 15.18 4.91
N PHE A 56 11.58 16.07 3.94
CA PHE A 56 11.21 16.01 2.51
C PHE A 56 11.71 14.84 1.64
N GLN A 57 12.38 13.85 2.23
CA GLN A 57 12.63 12.51 1.69
C GLN A 57 11.58 11.48 2.15
N SER A 58 10.74 11.87 3.12
CA SER A 58 9.73 11.02 3.70
C SER A 58 8.61 10.69 2.70
N PRO A 59 8.16 9.41 2.62
CA PRO A 59 6.93 9.06 1.91
C PRO A 59 5.71 9.92 2.28
N THR A 60 5.66 10.50 3.48
CA THR A 60 4.59 11.41 3.94
C THR A 60 4.51 12.72 3.16
N SER A 61 5.62 13.17 2.56
CA SER A 61 5.64 14.35 1.70
C SER A 61 5.39 14.02 0.22
N TYR A 62 5.61 12.76 -0.18
CA TYR A 62 5.52 12.33 -1.57
C TYR A 62 4.09 11.94 -1.97
N GLU A 63 3.33 11.35 -1.04
CA GLU A 63 1.97 10.84 -1.22
C GLU A 63 1.03 11.45 -0.18
N SER A 64 0.00 12.15 -0.65
CA SER A 64 -1.07 12.63 0.20
C SER A 64 -1.85 11.45 0.80
N GLY A 65 -2.11 11.50 2.10
CA GLY A 65 -2.81 10.44 2.83
C GLY A 65 -1.89 9.35 3.40
N PHE A 66 -0.60 9.31 3.06
CA PHE A 66 0.37 8.53 3.81
C PHE A 66 0.88 9.34 5.01
N SER A 67 0.77 8.79 6.22
CA SER A 67 1.39 9.34 7.42
C SER A 67 2.19 8.27 8.15
N CYS A 68 3.27 8.69 8.79
CA CYS A 68 4.08 7.82 9.62
C CYS A 68 4.45 8.63 10.86
N SER A 69 3.99 8.20 12.02
CA SER A 69 4.19 8.90 13.30
C SER A 69 5.10 8.11 14.24
N GLY A 70 5.45 8.74 15.37
CA GLY A 70 6.56 8.40 16.26
C GLY A 70 6.91 6.91 16.39
N GLY A 71 8.21 6.60 16.36
CA GLY A 71 8.78 5.25 16.53
C GLY A 71 9.04 4.49 15.24
N TRP A 72 8.35 4.83 14.15
CA TRP A 72 8.63 4.24 12.84
C TRP A 72 9.69 5.07 12.08
N ALA A 73 10.77 4.42 11.67
CA ALA A 73 11.85 5.00 10.89
C ALA A 73 12.11 4.16 9.64
N LEU A 74 12.66 4.75 8.58
CA LEU A 74 13.17 3.99 7.44
C LEU A 74 14.47 3.27 7.85
N SER A 75 14.49 1.96 7.68
CA SER A 75 15.66 1.12 7.87
C SER A 75 16.69 1.40 6.78
N THR A 76 17.97 1.37 7.16
CA THR A 76 19.11 1.37 6.24
C THR A 76 19.43 -0.02 5.70
N SER A 77 18.70 -1.05 6.13
CA SER A 77 18.92 -2.43 5.71
C SER A 77 18.65 -2.60 4.21
N THR A 78 19.67 -3.09 3.50
CA THR A 78 19.60 -3.41 2.05
C THR A 78 19.22 -4.87 1.79
N THR A 79 19.16 -5.71 2.84
CA THR A 79 18.87 -7.15 2.71
C THR A 79 17.38 -7.47 2.62
N ALA A 80 16.52 -6.53 3.01
CA ALA A 80 15.07 -6.62 2.82
C ALA A 80 14.69 -5.78 1.59
N GLY A 81 14.21 -6.42 0.51
CA GLY A 81 13.82 -5.70 -0.70
C GLY A 81 12.77 -4.61 -0.43
N GLY A 82 12.95 -3.44 -1.03
CA GLY A 82 12.06 -2.27 -0.88
C GLY A 82 12.49 -1.29 0.23
N CYS A 83 11.54 -0.51 0.75
CA CYS A 83 11.78 0.33 1.93
C CYS A 83 11.24 -0.37 3.17
N CYS A 84 12.15 -0.83 4.02
CA CYS A 84 11.78 -1.40 5.30
C CYS A 84 11.55 -0.27 6.30
N PHE A 85 10.34 -0.12 6.84
CA PHE A 85 10.11 0.69 8.03
C PHE A 85 10.34 -0.17 9.26
N THR A 86 11.17 0.34 10.16
CA THR A 86 11.47 -0.29 11.43
C THR A 86 10.93 0.51 12.59
N ASN A 87 10.40 -0.20 13.58
CA ASN A 87 10.03 0.39 14.85
C ASN A 87 10.68 -0.40 15.99
N THR A 88 11.55 0.24 16.78
CA THR A 88 12.42 -0.37 17.81
C THR A 88 12.03 -0.03 19.25
N ALA A 89 11.08 0.88 19.49
CA ALA A 89 10.53 1.17 20.81
C ALA A 89 8.99 1.13 20.80
N ASP A 90 8.35 0.79 21.92
CA ASP A 90 6.88 0.88 21.98
C ASP A 90 6.46 2.35 21.91
N THR A 91 5.82 2.70 20.81
CA THR A 91 5.30 4.04 20.58
C THR A 91 3.81 3.97 20.26
N THR A 92 3.08 5.04 20.58
CA THR A 92 1.67 5.20 20.16
C THR A 92 1.54 5.50 18.66
N GLY A 93 2.67 5.66 17.95
CA GLY A 93 2.71 6.01 16.55
C GLY A 93 2.33 4.87 15.61
N ALA A 94 1.82 5.27 14.45
CA ALA A 94 1.34 4.37 13.42
C ALA A 94 1.86 4.80 12.05
N ILE A 95 2.05 3.82 11.17
CA ILE A 95 2.03 4.07 9.74
C ILE A 95 0.57 4.01 9.32
N SER A 96 0.06 5.03 8.65
CA SER A 96 -1.28 4.98 8.10
C SER A 96 -1.34 5.47 6.67
N ILE A 97 -2.26 4.90 5.91
CA ILE A 97 -2.52 5.26 4.52
C ILE A 97 -4.03 5.42 4.33
N THR A 98 -4.41 6.55 3.76
CA THR A 98 -5.74 6.79 3.21
C THR A 98 -5.56 7.03 1.72
N PRO A 99 -5.85 6.02 0.88
CA PRO A 99 -5.74 6.17 -0.56
C PRO A 99 -6.61 7.33 -1.04
N GLN A 100 -6.10 8.08 -2.01
CA GLN A 100 -6.83 9.20 -2.62
C GLN A 100 -7.90 8.74 -3.62
N MET A 101 -7.95 7.44 -3.90
CA MET A 101 -8.94 6.80 -4.75
C MET A 101 -9.66 5.70 -3.98
N PRO A 102 -10.94 5.42 -4.31
CA PRO A 102 -11.65 4.32 -3.71
C PRO A 102 -10.94 2.98 -3.92
N VAL A 103 -10.79 2.23 -2.84
CA VAL A 103 -10.21 0.88 -2.83
C VAL A 103 -11.18 -0.08 -2.19
N ASP A 104 -10.95 -1.37 -2.37
CA ASP A 104 -11.68 -2.44 -1.68
C ASP A 104 -10.73 -3.43 -1.00
N ASN A 105 -9.42 -3.26 -1.21
CA ASN A 105 -8.40 -4.08 -0.60
C ASN A 105 -7.17 -3.26 -0.17
N PHE A 106 -6.49 -3.75 0.85
CA PHE A 106 -5.11 -3.39 1.16
C PHE A 106 -4.23 -4.63 1.11
N GLU A 107 -2.99 -4.45 0.72
CA GLU A 107 -1.95 -5.47 0.83
C GLU A 107 -0.83 -4.94 1.71
N ILE A 108 -0.45 -5.73 2.71
CA ILE A 108 0.68 -5.48 3.59
C ILE A 108 1.79 -6.46 3.20
N PHE A 109 2.98 -5.94 2.93
CA PHE A 109 4.18 -6.73 2.75
C PHE A 109 5.08 -6.56 3.95
N ASP A 110 5.34 -7.64 4.67
CA ASP A 110 6.02 -7.62 5.95
C ASP A 110 7.09 -8.70 6.03
N LEU A 111 8.18 -8.41 6.75
CA LEU A 111 9.31 -9.33 6.85
C LEU A 111 9.19 -10.19 8.11
N ILE A 112 9.14 -11.50 7.93
CA ILE A 112 9.23 -12.48 9.02
C ILE A 112 10.70 -12.82 9.23
N VAL A 113 11.20 -12.76 10.46
CA VAL A 113 12.57 -13.11 10.85
C VAL A 113 12.58 -13.67 12.28
N SER A 114 13.65 -14.36 12.69
CA SER A 114 13.69 -15.08 13.98
C SER A 114 13.58 -14.13 15.19
N THR A 115 14.12 -12.91 15.05
CA THR A 115 14.05 -11.84 16.04
C THR A 115 12.82 -10.93 15.87
N GLY A 116 11.93 -11.30 14.94
CA GLY A 116 10.68 -10.60 14.69
C GLY A 116 9.66 -10.80 15.80
N GLY A 117 8.46 -10.33 15.60
CA GLY A 117 7.32 -10.49 16.51
C GLY A 117 6.18 -9.64 16.01
N SER A 118 5.34 -8.97 16.79
CA SER A 118 4.04 -8.55 16.24
C SER A 118 3.93 -7.10 15.77
N ILE A 119 3.28 -6.93 14.61
CA ILE A 119 2.57 -5.71 14.21
C ILE A 119 1.06 -5.94 14.31
N SER A 120 0.27 -4.87 14.37
CA SER A 120 -1.18 -4.93 14.19
C SER A 120 -1.62 -3.98 13.11
N TYR A 121 -2.72 -4.30 12.45
CA TYR A 121 -3.38 -3.40 11.53
C TYR A 121 -4.85 -3.19 11.91
N VAL A 122 -5.36 -2.02 11.58
CA VAL A 122 -6.75 -1.61 11.72
C VAL A 122 -7.20 -0.98 10.41
N VAL A 123 -8.39 -1.36 9.93
CA VAL A 123 -9.08 -0.70 8.82
C VAL A 123 -10.25 0.09 9.38
N ASP A 124 -10.36 1.37 9.02
CA ASP A 124 -11.47 2.27 9.36
C ASP A 124 -11.83 2.34 10.85
N GLY A 125 -10.82 2.24 11.72
CA GLY A 125 -11.04 2.26 13.18
C GLY A 125 -11.66 0.99 13.75
N GLY A 126 -11.77 -0.09 12.96
CA GLY A 126 -12.26 -1.39 13.40
C GLY A 126 -11.33 -2.12 14.38
N ALA A 127 -11.62 -3.41 14.60
CA ALA A 127 -10.82 -4.25 15.48
C ALA A 127 -9.39 -4.44 14.95
N ALA A 128 -8.41 -4.37 15.85
CA ALA A 128 -7.03 -4.62 15.50
C ALA A 128 -6.77 -6.10 15.23
N VAL A 129 -6.12 -6.39 14.10
CA VAL A 129 -5.68 -7.74 13.74
C VAL A 129 -4.17 -7.81 13.88
N MET A 130 -3.68 -8.82 14.60
CA MET A 130 -2.25 -9.02 14.82
C MET A 130 -1.62 -9.87 13.72
N LEU A 131 -0.41 -9.49 13.31
CA LEU A 131 0.47 -10.25 12.43
C LEU A 131 1.77 -10.55 13.16
N ASN A 132 2.00 -11.82 13.49
CA ASN A 132 3.27 -12.27 14.06
C ASN A 132 4.35 -12.35 12.97
N GLN A 133 5.49 -11.73 13.21
CA GLN A 133 6.65 -11.70 12.33
C GLN A 133 7.84 -12.52 12.86
N ALA A 134 7.67 -13.27 13.95
CA ALA A 134 8.68 -14.20 14.43
C ALA A 134 8.65 -15.48 13.58
N GLY A 135 9.79 -15.87 12.99
CA GLY A 135 9.90 -17.10 12.20
C GLY A 135 11.11 -17.16 11.27
N SER A 136 11.10 -18.09 10.32
CA SER A 136 12.12 -18.17 9.27
C SER A 136 12.07 -16.95 8.35
N SER A 137 13.25 -16.48 7.90
CA SER A 137 13.37 -15.29 7.04
C SER A 137 12.55 -15.44 5.75
N LEU A 138 11.47 -14.67 5.64
CA LEU A 138 10.65 -14.61 4.42
C LEU A 138 9.87 -13.29 4.33
N LEU A 139 9.53 -12.89 3.11
CA LEU A 139 8.60 -11.79 2.86
C LEU A 139 7.18 -12.33 2.79
N ARG A 140 6.32 -11.92 3.72
CA ARG A 140 4.90 -12.27 3.73
C ARG A 140 4.07 -11.17 3.07
N LYS A 141 3.03 -11.60 2.35
CA LYS A 141 1.95 -10.74 1.85
C LYS A 141 0.66 -11.05 2.59
N THR A 142 0.02 -10.03 3.14
CA THR A 142 -1.31 -10.13 3.78
C THR A 142 -2.29 -9.27 3.00
N THR A 143 -3.33 -9.89 2.42
CA THR A 143 -4.42 -9.18 1.73
C THR A 143 -5.60 -8.97 2.67
N ILE A 144 -6.05 -7.73 2.78
CA ILE A 144 -7.13 -7.28 3.66
C ILE A 144 -8.28 -6.80 2.77
N ARG A 145 -9.48 -7.36 2.96
CA ARG A 145 -10.69 -6.96 2.23
C ARG A 145 -11.48 -5.94 3.03
N CYS A 146 -11.84 -4.82 2.41
CA CYS A 146 -12.64 -3.77 3.02
C CYS A 146 -14.16 -4.02 2.92
N GLY A 147 -14.59 -4.97 2.10
CA GLY A 147 -15.99 -5.39 1.95
C GLY A 147 -16.80 -4.56 0.94
N SER A 148 -16.39 -3.34 0.66
CA SER A 148 -16.94 -2.48 -0.40
C SER A 148 -15.84 -1.64 -1.04
N VAL A 149 -16.15 -1.04 -2.20
CA VAL A 149 -15.27 -0.03 -2.81
C VAL A 149 -15.59 1.32 -2.15
N GLY A 150 -14.61 1.94 -1.51
CA GLY A 150 -14.79 3.20 -0.82
C GLY A 150 -13.47 3.86 -0.40
N THR A 151 -13.58 5.01 0.25
CA THR A 151 -12.43 5.64 0.91
C THR A 151 -12.18 4.92 2.23
N HIS A 152 -11.08 4.19 2.31
CA HIS A 152 -10.68 3.45 3.51
C HIS A 152 -9.37 3.98 4.08
N LYS A 153 -9.14 3.76 5.37
CA LYS A 153 -7.89 4.06 6.06
C LYS A 153 -7.32 2.79 6.69
N LEU A 154 -6.11 2.44 6.29
CA LEU A 154 -5.32 1.40 6.97
C LEU A 154 -4.36 2.09 7.94
N ALA A 155 -4.31 1.61 9.18
CA ALA A 155 -3.30 1.99 10.17
C ALA A 155 -2.56 0.76 10.69
N ILE A 156 -1.24 0.79 10.67
CA ILE A 156 -0.34 -0.26 11.14
C ILE A 156 0.43 0.25 12.35
N LYS A 157 0.37 -0.51 13.44
CA LYS A 157 1.06 -0.23 14.70
C LYS A 157 2.01 -1.36 15.04
N ARG A 158 3.04 -1.03 15.78
CA ARG A 158 3.84 -2.02 16.50
C ARG A 158 3.03 -2.56 17.68
N VAL A 159 3.22 -3.83 18.02
CA VAL A 159 2.63 -4.43 19.22
C VAL A 159 3.71 -4.84 20.22
N THR A 160 4.80 -5.45 19.75
CA THR A 160 5.96 -5.85 20.58
C THR A 160 7.26 -5.65 19.79
N SER A 161 8.45 -5.71 20.42
CA SER A 161 9.86 -5.76 19.90
C SER A 161 10.21 -5.10 18.53
N THR A 162 11.43 -5.27 17.98
CA THR A 162 11.84 -4.62 16.71
C THR A 162 11.09 -5.16 15.50
N ARG A 163 10.44 -4.30 14.69
CA ARG A 163 9.61 -4.72 13.55
C ARG A 163 10.09 -4.21 12.21
N SER A 164 9.63 -4.84 11.13
CA SER A 164 10.02 -4.54 9.75
C SER A 164 8.79 -4.64 8.84
N LEU A 165 8.40 -3.51 8.26
CA LEU A 165 7.33 -3.39 7.27
C LEU A 165 7.93 -2.99 5.93
N SER A 166 7.77 -3.80 4.89
CA SER A 166 8.50 -3.61 3.62
C SER A 166 7.69 -2.84 2.57
N ALA A 167 6.36 -2.96 2.59
CA ALA A 167 5.48 -2.13 1.75
C ALA A 167 4.03 -2.17 2.23
N ILE A 168 3.27 -1.15 1.82
CA ILE A 168 1.80 -1.14 1.83
C ILE A 168 1.34 -0.83 0.41
N ALA A 169 0.34 -1.58 -0.05
CA ALA A 169 -0.17 -1.54 -1.41
C ALA A 169 -1.71 -1.46 -1.37
N PRO A 170 -2.30 -0.28 -1.55
CA PRO A 170 -3.75 -0.15 -1.71
C PRO A 170 -4.17 -0.72 -3.08
N ILE A 171 -5.21 -1.56 -3.11
CA ILE A 171 -5.66 -2.22 -4.33
C ILE A 171 -7.17 -2.02 -4.51
N THR A 172 -7.54 -1.67 -5.73
CA THR A 172 -8.91 -1.80 -6.21
C THR A 172 -8.96 -3.12 -6.99
N ALA A 173 -9.70 -4.12 -6.53
CA ALA A 173 -9.75 -5.42 -7.17
C ALA A 173 -10.24 -5.25 -8.61
N ARG A 174 -9.42 -5.76 -9.54
CA ARG A 174 -9.74 -5.93 -10.95
C ARG A 174 -11.15 -6.47 -11.13
N TRP A 175 -11.79 -5.98 -12.20
CA TRP A 175 -12.82 -6.68 -12.99
C TRP A 175 -12.77 -8.20 -12.76
N ARG A 176 -13.56 -8.70 -11.81
CA ARG A 176 -14.19 -10.01 -11.99
C ARG A 176 -15.13 -9.75 -13.15
N ARG A 177 -14.62 -9.91 -14.39
CA ARG A 177 -15.43 -10.09 -15.58
C ARG A 177 -16.24 -11.34 -15.26
N SER A 178 -17.36 -11.17 -14.58
CA SER A 178 -18.47 -12.09 -14.67
C SER A 178 -18.76 -12.12 -16.16
N MET A 179 -18.11 -13.07 -16.84
CA MET A 179 -18.59 -13.57 -18.11
C MET A 179 -19.96 -14.12 -17.74
N ARG A 180 -20.98 -13.25 -17.71
CA ARG A 180 -22.32 -13.67 -18.06
C ARG A 180 -22.13 -14.29 -19.42
N SER A 181 -22.07 -15.62 -19.45
CA SER A 181 -22.32 -16.36 -20.66
C SER A 181 -23.69 -15.90 -21.10
N THR A 182 -23.74 -14.95 -22.02
CA THR A 182 -24.86 -14.85 -22.94
C THR A 182 -24.83 -16.17 -23.69
N SER A 183 -25.50 -17.19 -23.14
CA SER A 183 -25.86 -18.36 -23.91
C SER A 183 -26.66 -17.80 -25.07
N ALA A 184 -26.04 -17.80 -26.26
CA ALA A 184 -26.75 -17.51 -27.48
C ALA A 184 -27.89 -18.53 -27.54
N VAL A 185 -29.11 -18.06 -27.27
CA VAL A 185 -30.33 -18.79 -27.63
C VAL A 185 -30.30 -18.84 -29.15
N GLY A 186 -29.87 -19.98 -29.68
CA GLY A 186 -29.87 -20.23 -31.12
C GLY A 186 -31.30 -20.08 -31.65
N PRO A 187 -31.50 -19.41 -32.80
CA PRO A 187 -32.84 -19.26 -33.36
C PRO A 187 -33.43 -20.64 -33.68
N ALA A 188 -34.64 -20.88 -33.16
CA ALA A 188 -35.40 -22.10 -33.42
C ALA A 188 -35.62 -22.25 -34.94
N LYS A 189 -35.15 -23.36 -35.51
CA LYS A 189 -35.50 -23.76 -36.87
C LYS A 189 -37.00 -24.10 -36.90
N HIS A 190 -37.78 -23.33 -37.64
CA HIS A 190 -39.13 -23.72 -38.03
C HIS A 190 -39.06 -24.94 -38.97
N PRO A 191 -39.80 -26.03 -38.69
CA PRO A 191 -40.02 -27.06 -39.69
C PRO A 191 -41.05 -26.54 -40.71
N MET A 192 -40.69 -26.57 -41.99
CA MET A 192 -41.67 -26.57 -43.07
C MET A 192 -42.01 -28.03 -43.37
N GLY A 193 -43.26 -28.39 -43.13
CA GLY A 193 -43.87 -29.68 -43.38
C GLY A 193 -45.33 -29.62 -42.98
#